data_AF-A0AAU9T520-F1
#
_entry.id   AF-A0AAU9T520-F1
#
_cell.length_a   1.000
_cell.length_b   1.000
_cell.length_c   1.000
_cell.angle_alpha   90.00
_cell.angle_beta   90.00
_cell.angle_gamma   90.00
#
_symmetry.space_group_name_H-M   'P 1'
#
loop_
_entity.id
_entity.type
_entity.pdbx_description
1 polymer ?
#
loop_
_entity_poly.entity_id
_entity_poly.type
_entity_poly.pdbx_seq_one_letter_code
_entity_poly.pdbx_strand_id
1 'polypeptide(L)' 'MLVWKLWVEGRAIEVSEEDLLEETCVVSEVWRCIHVALLCVQQKPEDRPNMASVVLMFRSDGSFPHPKQPESLMELYH' A
#
# COMPACT_ATOMS: atom_id res chain seq x y z
N MET A 1 13.13 0.25 2.15
CA MET A 1 12.06 1.23 1.87
C MET A 1 11.34 1.53 3.20
N LEU A 2 11.33 2.79 3.66
CA LEU A 2 10.73 3.19 4.95
C LEU A 2 9.25 2.77 5.05
N VAL A 3 8.49 2.99 3.98
CA VAL A 3 7.07 2.60 3.87
C VAL A 3 6.86 1.10 4.08
N TRP A 4 7.66 0.25 3.43
CA TRP A 4 7.59 -1.21 3.62
C TRP A 4 7.87 -1.61 5.07
N LYS A 5 8.93 -1.05 5.68
CA LYS A 5 9.28 -1.33 7.08
C LYS A 5 8.13 -0.96 8.01
N LEU A 6 7.58 0.25 7.86
CA LEU A 6 6.46 0.71 8.66
C LEU A 6 5.19 -0.10 8.39
N TRP A 7 4.95 -0.57 7.17
CA TRP A 7 3.84 -1.47 6.86
C TRP A 7 3.95 -2.82 7.55
N VAL A 8 5.14 -3.45 7.54
CA VAL A 8 5.40 -4.68 8.30
C VAL A 8 5.18 -4.47 9.81
N GLU A 9 5.53 -3.30 10.33
CA GLU A 9 5.36 -2.93 11.74
C GLU A 9 3.93 -2.50 12.11
N GLY A 10 2.98 -2.44 11.18
CA GLY A 10 1.62 -1.92 11.46
C GLY A 10 1.59 -0.42 11.74
N ARG A 11 2.57 0.33 11.22
CA ARG A 11 2.82 1.77 11.42
C ARG A 11 2.90 2.58 10.12
N ALA A 12 2.47 2.02 8.99
CA ALA A 12 2.59 2.67 7.68
C ALA A 12 1.92 4.04 7.59
N ILE A 13 0.89 4.28 8.41
CA ILE A 13 0.19 5.56 8.46
C ILE A 13 1.09 6.73 8.90
N GLU A 14 2.19 6.45 9.62
CA GLU A 14 3.20 7.46 10.03
C GLU A 14 3.95 8.06 8.84
N VAL A 15 3.82 7.48 7.64
CA VAL A 15 4.31 8.08 6.39
C VAL A 15 3.42 9.23 5.93
N SER A 16 2.18 9.31 6.40
CA SER A 16 1.24 10.36 6.02
C SER A 16 1.58 11.63 6.80
N GLU A 17 1.64 12.77 6.12
CA GLU A 17 1.75 14.08 6.76
C GLU A 17 0.59 14.29 7.75
N GLU A 18 0.80 15.01 8.85
CA GLU A 18 -0.25 15.28 9.85
C GLU A 18 -1.50 15.93 9.21
N ASP A 19 -1.31 16.77 8.19
CA ASP A 19 -2.38 17.42 7.42
C ASP A 19 -3.20 16.45 6.55
N LEU A 20 -2.65 15.28 6.19
CA LEU A 20 -3.39 14.23 5.46
C LEU A 20 -4.36 13.46 6.35
N LEU A 21 -4.20 13.58 7.68
CA LEU A 21 -5.04 12.94 8.69
C LEU A 21 -6.08 13.93 9.26
N GLU A 22 -6.44 14.96 8.48
CA GLU A 22 -7.56 15.86 8.78
C GLU A 22 -8.87 15.10 9.06
N GLU A 23 -9.84 15.76 9.72
CA GLU A 23 -11.10 15.19 10.25
C GLU A 23 -11.92 14.31 9.27
N THR A 24 -11.67 14.41 7.96
CA THR A 24 -12.37 13.65 6.92
C THR A 24 -11.68 12.33 6.53
N CYS A 25 -10.44 12.12 6.96
CA CYS A 25 -9.62 10.99 6.55
C CYS A 25 -9.86 9.77 7.43
N VAL A 26 -10.49 8.73 6.88
CA VAL A 26 -10.70 7.47 7.62
C VAL A 26 -9.39 6.68 7.62
N VAL A 27 -8.80 6.50 8.81
CA VAL A 27 -7.54 5.74 9.02
C VAL A 27 -7.52 4.39 8.29
N SER A 28 -8.64 3.67 8.26
CA SER A 28 -8.75 2.39 7.55
C SER A 28 -8.63 2.52 6.03
N GLU A 29 -9.09 3.63 5.45
CA GLU A 29 -8.95 3.91 4.02
C GLU A 29 -7.50 4.26 3.67
N VAL A 30 -6.79 5.01 4.53
CA VAL A 30 -5.35 5.28 4.36
C VAL A 30 -4.55 3.98 4.37
N TRP A 31 -4.82 3.13 5.36
CA TRP A 31 -4.20 1.81 5.46
C TRP A 31 -4.46 0.96 4.22
N ARG A 32 -5.70 0.96 3.72
CA ARG A 32 -6.11 0.26 2.50
C ARG A 32 -5.40 0.83 1.28
N CYS A 33 -5.29 2.15 1.15
CA CYS A 33 -4.56 2.83 0.08
C CYS A 33 -3.09 2.40 0.07
N ILE A 34 -2.41 2.41 1.21
CA ILE A 34 -1.01 1.99 1.32
C ILE A 34 -0.85 0.52 0.94
N HIS A 35 -1.73 -0.35 1.44
CA HIS A 35 -1.73 -1.77 1.11
C HIS A 35 -1.87 -2.02 -0.40
N VAL A 36 -2.85 -1.37 -1.04
CA VAL A 36 -3.10 -1.49 -2.48
C VAL A 36 -1.94 -0.89 -3.27
N ALA A 37 -1.36 0.23 -2.84
CA ALA A 37 -0.18 0.83 -3.48
C ALA A 37 1.00 -0.16 -3.48
N LEU A 38 1.26 -0.83 -2.36
CA LEU A 38 2.30 -1.86 -2.24
C LEU A 38 2.04 -3.08 -3.15
N LEU A 39 0.78 -3.43 -3.43
CA LEU A 39 0.42 -4.46 -4.41
C LEU A 39 0.64 -3.98 -5.85
N CYS A 40 0.35 -2.72 -6.16
CA CYS A 40 0.49 -2.16 -7.50
C CYS A 40 1.95 -1.99 -7.94
N VAL A 41 2.87 -1.76 -7.00
CA VAL A 41 4.30 -1.54 -7.28
C VAL A 41 5.16 -2.80 -7.13
N GLN A 42 4.54 -3.99 -7.13
CA GLN A 42 5.27 -5.25 -7.08
C GLN A 42 6.25 -5.37 -8.26
N GLN A 43 7.44 -5.91 -8.00
CA GLN A 43 8.48 -6.01 -9.02
C GLN A 43 8.03 -6.87 -10.20
N LYS A 44 7.45 -8.04 -9.89
CA LYS A 44 6.90 -8.98 -10.86
C LYS A 44 5.54 -8.51 -11.37
N PRO A 45 5.37 -8.29 -12.69
CA PRO A 45 4.08 -7.87 -13.26
C PRO A 45 2.92 -8.79 -12.89
N GLU A 46 3.17 -10.09 -12.79
CA GLU A 46 2.20 -11.12 -12.42
C GLU A 46 1.70 -11.01 -10.97
N ASP A 47 2.44 -10.31 -10.11
CA ASP A 47 2.04 -10.07 -8.72
C ASP A 47 1.21 -8.78 -8.56
N ARG A 48 1.07 -7.99 -9.62
CA ARG A 48 0.31 -6.73 -9.61
C ARG A 48 -1.18 -7.02 -9.84
N PRO A 49 -2.09 -6.37 -9.07
CA PRO A 49 -3.51 -6.47 -9.35
C PRO A 49 -3.85 -5.76 -10.67
N ASN A 50 -4.81 -6.29 -11.41
CA ASN A 50 -5.42 -5.55 -12.52
C ASN A 50 -6.33 -4.43 -11.97
N MET A 51 -6.71 -3.48 -12.84
CA MET A 51 -7.51 -2.32 -12.41
C MET A 51 -8.89 -2.70 -11.88
N ALA A 52 -9.52 -3.78 -12.35
CA ALA A 52 -10.80 -4.23 -11.82
C ALA A 52 -10.64 -4.73 -10.38
N SER A 53 -9.57 -5.47 -10.09
CA SER A 53 -9.22 -5.89 -8.73
C SER A 53 -8.95 -4.69 -7.82
N VAL A 54 -8.25 -3.66 -8.29
CA VAL A 54 -8.01 -2.43 -7.51
C VAL A 54 -9.32 -1.74 -7.13
N VAL A 55 -10.25 -1.59 -8.08
CA VAL A 55 -11.58 -1.01 -7.79
C VAL A 55 -12.35 -1.85 -6.78
N LEU A 56 -12.31 -3.18 -6.90
CA LEU A 56 -12.92 -4.09 -5.93
C LEU A 56 -12.28 -3.95 -4.54
N MET A 57 -10.96 -3.79 -4.47
CA MET A 57 -10.24 -3.63 -3.20
C MET A 57 -10.70 -2.40 -2.43
N PHE A 58 -11.02 -1.30 -3.11
CA PHE A 58 -11.55 -0.11 -2.45
C PHE A 58 -13.03 -0.21 -2.10
N ARG A 59 -13.82 -0.94 -2.88
CA ARG A 59 -15.29 -1.05 -2.70
C ARG A 59 -15.75 -2.18 -1.77
N SER A 60 -14.85 -3.07 -1.36
CA SER A 60 -15.20 -4.24 -0.54
C SER A 60 -14.41 -4.27 0.76
N ASP A 61 -15.03 -4.79 1.81
CA ASP A 61 -14.39 -5.02 3.11
C ASP A 61 -13.85 -6.45 3.22
N GLY A 62 -13.04 -6.84 2.24
CA GLY A 62 -12.46 -8.18 2.12
C GLY A 62 -11.01 -8.28 2.61
N SER A 63 -10.56 -9.52 2.84
CA SER A 63 -9.14 -9.80 3.02
C SER A 63 -8.44 -9.82 1.66
N PHE A 64 -7.42 -9.00 1.48
CA PHE A 64 -6.64 -8.91 0.25
C PHE A 64 -5.32 -9.69 0.36
N PRO A 65 -4.72 -10.10 -0.77
CA PRO A 65 -3.38 -10.67 -0.75
C PRO A 65 -2.40 -9.72 -0.06
N HIS A 66 -1.45 -10.28 0.67
CA HIS A 66 -0.39 -9.49 1.28
C HIS A 66 0.62 -9.11 0.19
N PRO A 67 1.06 -7.84 0.12
CA PRO A 67 2.16 -7.46 -0.74
C PRO A 67 3.40 -8.27 -0.36
N LYS A 68 4.19 -8.65 -1.37
CA LYS A 68 5.49 -9.29 -1.16
C LYS A 68 6.53 -8.23 -0.87
N GLN A 69 7.58 -8.63 -0.17
CA GLN A 69 8.71 -7.74 0.10
C GLN A 69 9.29 -7.23 -1.22
N PRO A 70 9.37 -5.91 -1.42
CA PRO A 70 10.04 -5.36 -2.58
C PRO A 70 11.54 -5.70 -2.47
N GLU A 71 12.02 -6.60 -3.32
CA GLU A 71 13.41 -7.10 -3.28
C GLU A 71 14.44 -6.00 -3.54
N SER A 72 14.10 -4.94 -4.26
CA SER A 72 14.53 -3.58 -3.94
C SER A 72 13.84 -2.59 -4.89
N LEU A 73 13.40 -1.45 -4.38
CA LEU A 73 13.33 -0.21 -5.18
C LEU A 73 14.70 0.49 -5.24
N MET A 74 15.79 -0.22 -4.88
CA MET A 74 17.15 0.35 -4.87
C MET A 74 17.78 0.34 -6.27
N GLU A 75 17.33 -0.51 -7.19
CA GLU A 75 17.87 -0.54 -8.57
C GLU A 75 17.42 0.64 -9.44
N LEU A 76 16.48 1.48 -8.99
CA LEU A 76 16.02 2.66 -9.74
C LEU A 76 16.81 3.94 -9.44
N TYR A 77 17.79 3.88 -8.53
CA TYR A 77 18.68 5.00 -8.17
C TYR A 77 20.17 4.71 -8.40
N HIS A 78 20.49 3.67 -9.18
CA HIS A 78 21.83 3.41 -9.69
C HIS A 78 21.89 3.60 -11.21
#